data_AF-A0A2M8D0I8-F1
#
_entry.id   AF-A0A2M8D0I8-F1
#
_cell.length_a   1.000
_cell.length_b   1.000
_cell.length_c   1.000
_cell.angle_alpha   90.00
_cell.angle_beta   90.00
_cell.angle_gamma   90.00
#
_symmetry.space_group_name_H-M   'P 1'
#
loop_
_entity.id
_entity.type
_entity.pdbx_description
1 polymer ?
#
loop_
_entity_poly.entity_id
_entity_poly.type
_entity_poly.pdbx_seq_one_letter_code
_entity_poly.pdbx_strand_id
1 'polypeptide(L)'
;MNNEKDTFWHKTRKQFKKAAMGTIAAVVLVNAGFEAAFLYNDAIYEQGIPLTAGESLLPQDIFGDSINTIGLQKHFKALTEDSGGVLLGSKKHLTFKDQKYSPDYSKERQRKLHLFMHEMTHIWQNQNSLALYNYFFKHCHDYQYKITKNAHFDDFCNEQQAQIIGDYTSFILYPADGKPGQYSKFYGTGLMHVVEEKFPQAETTRKKLENDYKNNVISAPYKQTLTIS
;
A
#
# COMPACT_ATOMS: atom_id res chain seq x y z
N MET A 1 18.73 4.04 57.12
CA MET A 1 19.18 4.21 55.71
C MET A 1 18.39 3.40 54.68
N ASN A 2 17.69 2.31 55.02
CA ASN A 2 16.87 1.56 54.03
C ASN A 2 15.55 2.26 53.65
N ASN A 3 14.89 2.94 54.60
CA ASN A 3 13.55 3.52 54.41
C ASN A 3 13.51 4.75 53.45
N GLU A 4 14.58 5.54 53.41
CA GLU A 4 14.72 6.70 52.51
C GLU A 4 14.99 6.29 51.06
N LYS A 5 15.76 5.21 50.86
CA LYS A 5 15.99 4.65 49.52
C LYS A 5 14.72 4.01 48.97
N ASP A 6 13.96 3.27 49.79
CA ASP A 6 12.69 2.66 49.38
C ASP A 6 11.62 3.71 49.05
N THR A 7 11.53 4.81 49.80
CA THR A 7 10.60 5.90 49.49
C THR A 7 10.99 6.69 48.23
N PHE A 8 12.28 6.91 47.98
CA PHE A 8 12.78 7.51 46.75
C PHE A 8 12.45 6.64 45.51
N TRP A 9 12.75 5.34 45.56
CA TRP A 9 12.46 4.41 44.46
C TRP A 9 10.95 4.21 44.24
N HIS A 10 10.14 4.25 45.29
CA HIS A 10 8.69 4.17 45.17
C HIS A 10 8.10 5.44 44.52
N LYS A 11 8.56 6.63 44.92
CA LYS A 11 8.10 7.91 44.35
C LYS A 11 8.51 8.08 42.89
N THR A 12 9.75 7.74 42.55
CA THR A 12 10.25 7.76 41.17
C THR A 12 9.49 6.77 40.28
N ARG A 13 9.30 5.52 40.70
CA ARG A 13 8.46 4.54 39.97
C ARG A 13 7.03 5.03 39.73
N LYS A 14 6.41 5.69 40.71
CA LYS A 14 5.06 6.27 40.58
C LYS A 14 5.02 7.41 39.54
N GLN A 15 6.04 8.26 39.52
CA GLN A 15 6.17 9.33 38.52
C GLN A 15 6.41 8.78 37.11
N PHE A 16 7.32 7.82 36.96
CA PHE A 16 7.55 7.12 35.68
C PHE A 16 6.28 6.45 35.15
N LYS A 17 5.54 5.72 36.01
CA LYS A 17 4.25 5.11 35.62
C LYS A 17 3.23 6.17 35.16
N LYS A 18 3.12 7.30 35.86
CA LYS A 18 2.21 8.40 35.46
C LYS A 18 2.62 9.01 34.12
N ALA A 19 3.90 9.29 33.91
CA ALA A 19 4.40 9.83 32.65
C ALA A 19 4.16 8.84 31.49
N ALA A 20 4.48 7.55 31.68
CA ALA A 20 4.23 6.50 30.71
C ALA A 20 2.73 6.37 30.37
N MET A 21 1.84 6.37 31.37
CA MET A 21 0.39 6.36 31.14
C MET A 21 -0.08 7.61 30.40
N GLY A 22 0.48 8.78 30.70
CA GLY A 22 0.19 10.02 29.97
C GLY A 22 0.57 9.93 28.49
N THR A 23 1.76 9.41 28.19
CA THR A 23 2.22 9.17 26.81
C THR A 23 1.33 8.16 26.08
N ILE A 24 0.99 7.04 26.74
CA ILE A 24 0.09 6.03 26.15
C ILE A 24 -1.28 6.64 25.85
N ALA A 25 -1.86 7.40 26.78
CA ALA A 25 -3.14 8.05 26.58
C ALA A 25 -3.12 9.05 25.40
N ALA A 26 -2.03 9.82 25.25
CA ALA A 26 -1.86 10.72 24.11
C ALA A 26 -1.81 9.96 22.78
N VAL A 27 -1.05 8.86 22.70
CA VAL A 27 -0.98 8.02 21.49
C VAL A 27 -2.33 7.41 21.15
N VAL A 28 -3.08 6.93 22.15
CA VAL A 28 -4.43 6.37 21.95
C VAL A 28 -5.39 7.43 21.42
N LEU A 29 -5.37 8.65 21.99
CA LEU A 29 -6.24 9.74 21.55
C LEU A 29 -5.91 10.20 20.13
N VAL A 30 -4.63 10.28 19.77
CA VAL A 30 -4.20 10.63 18.40
C VAL A 30 -4.68 9.57 17.41
N ASN A 31 -4.44 8.28 17.70
CA ASN A 31 -4.93 7.19 16.85
C ASN A 31 -6.46 7.21 16.70
N ALA A 32 -7.21 7.39 17.79
CA ALA A 32 -8.66 7.47 17.74
C ALA A 32 -9.15 8.65 16.89
N GLY A 33 -8.47 9.80 16.96
CA GLY A 33 -8.76 10.96 16.12
C GLY A 33 -8.56 10.68 14.63
N PHE A 34 -7.49 9.99 14.24
CA PHE A 34 -7.24 9.59 12.85
C PHE A 34 -8.26 8.55 12.37
N GLU A 35 -8.57 7.54 13.18
CA GLU A 35 -9.61 6.56 12.86
C GLU A 35 -10.98 7.22 12.67
N ALA A 36 -11.33 8.18 13.53
CA ALA A 36 -12.55 8.97 13.36
C ALA A 36 -12.53 9.80 12.06
N ALA A 37 -11.38 10.37 11.70
CA ALA A 37 -11.22 11.11 10.45
C ALA A 37 -11.37 10.19 9.22
N PHE A 38 -10.83 8.97 9.26
CA PHE A 38 -11.04 7.97 8.20
C PHE A 38 -12.51 7.57 8.07
N LEU A 39 -13.16 7.25 9.19
CA LEU A 39 -14.58 6.89 9.20
C LEU A 39 -15.45 8.04 8.70
N TYR A 40 -15.15 9.27 9.10
CA TYR A 40 -15.85 10.45 8.61
C TYR A 40 -15.65 10.61 7.10
N ASN A 41 -14.40 10.53 6.61
CA ASN A 41 -14.10 10.66 5.19
C ASN A 41 -14.84 9.58 4.39
N ASP A 42 -14.72 8.31 4.77
CA ASP A 42 -15.42 7.18 4.14
C ASP A 42 -16.96 7.34 4.15
N ALA A 43 -17.53 7.95 5.19
CA ALA A 43 -18.97 8.16 5.30
C ALA A 43 -19.50 9.31 4.42
N ILE A 44 -18.66 10.30 4.10
CA ILE A 44 -19.05 11.44 3.27
C ILE A 44 -18.74 11.25 1.79
N TYR A 45 -18.06 10.16 1.40
CA TYR A 45 -17.93 9.82 -0.02
C TYR A 45 -19.31 9.55 -0.61
N GLU A 46 -19.54 10.12 -1.80
CA GLU A 46 -20.65 9.69 -2.66
C GLU A 46 -20.49 8.21 -3.02
N GLN A 47 -21.55 7.58 -3.48
CA GLN A 47 -21.48 6.18 -3.90
C GLN A 47 -20.63 6.07 -5.19
N GLY A 48 -19.55 5.30 -5.12
CA GLY A 48 -18.64 5.06 -6.25
C GLY A 48 -18.95 3.78 -7.01
N ILE A 49 -18.09 3.47 -7.97
CA ILE A 49 -18.15 2.22 -8.74
C ILE A 49 -17.45 1.13 -7.92
N PRO A 50 -18.11 0.00 -7.58
CA PRO A 50 -17.43 -1.11 -6.91
C PRO A 50 -16.27 -1.66 -7.75
N LEU A 51 -15.22 -2.16 -7.09
CA LEU A 51 -14.15 -2.88 -7.78
C LEU A 51 -14.69 -4.15 -8.47
N THR A 52 -14.11 -4.49 -9.62
CA THR A 52 -14.34 -5.80 -10.24
C THR A 52 -13.71 -6.92 -9.41
N ALA A 53 -14.12 -8.17 -9.64
CA ALA A 53 -13.48 -9.32 -8.99
C ALA A 53 -11.97 -9.38 -9.26
N GLY A 54 -11.54 -9.00 -10.47
CA GLY A 54 -10.12 -8.93 -10.82
C GLY A 54 -9.38 -7.80 -10.10
N GLU A 55 -10.00 -6.63 -10.01
CA GLU A 55 -9.45 -5.49 -9.26
C GLU A 55 -9.34 -5.78 -7.76
N SER A 56 -10.27 -6.54 -7.18
CA SER A 56 -10.22 -6.96 -5.78
C SER A 56 -9.14 -7.99 -5.49
N LEU A 57 -8.72 -8.79 -6.48
CA LEU A 57 -7.71 -9.85 -6.34
C LEU A 57 -6.29 -9.35 -6.62
N LEU A 58 -6.11 -8.46 -7.60
CA LEU A 58 -4.83 -7.85 -7.94
C LEU A 58 -3.96 -7.42 -6.74
N PRO A 59 -4.46 -6.63 -5.77
CA PRO A 59 -3.63 -6.18 -4.66
C PRO A 59 -3.27 -7.31 -3.68
N GLN A 60 -4.05 -8.38 -3.63
CA GLN A 60 -3.75 -9.55 -2.79
C GLN A 60 -2.52 -10.31 -3.32
N ASP A 61 -2.21 -10.19 -4.61
CA ASP A 61 -0.99 -10.77 -5.21
C ASP A 61 0.30 -10.23 -4.56
N ILE A 62 0.24 -9.04 -3.94
CA ILE A 62 1.36 -8.40 -3.25
C ILE A 62 1.10 -8.36 -1.75
N PHE A 63 -0.01 -7.75 -1.32
CA PHE A 63 -0.27 -7.46 0.08
C PHE A 63 -0.84 -8.66 0.85
N GLY A 64 -1.31 -9.71 0.15
CA GLY A 64 -2.00 -10.84 0.76
C GLY A 64 -3.16 -10.39 1.64
N ASP A 65 -3.29 -11.01 2.81
CA ASP A 65 -4.35 -10.70 3.78
C ASP A 65 -4.15 -9.38 4.53
N SER A 66 -3.03 -8.67 4.32
CA SER A 66 -2.80 -7.37 4.95
C SER A 66 -3.59 -6.23 4.31
N ILE A 67 -4.33 -6.49 3.24
CA ILE A 67 -5.27 -5.55 2.63
C ILE A 67 -6.68 -6.15 2.58
N ASN A 68 -7.67 -5.35 2.97
CA ASN A 68 -9.07 -5.69 2.82
C ASN A 68 -9.64 -5.00 1.58
N THR A 69 -9.99 -5.79 0.56
CA THR A 69 -10.57 -5.28 -0.69
C THR A 69 -12.10 -5.31 -0.72
N ILE A 70 -12.74 -5.77 0.37
CA ILE A 70 -14.20 -5.86 0.47
C ILE A 70 -14.80 -4.46 0.56
N GLY A 71 -15.71 -4.15 -0.36
CA GLY A 71 -16.46 -2.90 -0.37
C GLY A 71 -15.63 -1.68 -0.81
N LEU A 72 -14.44 -1.90 -1.40
CA LEU A 72 -13.70 -0.81 -2.04
C LEU A 72 -14.46 -0.27 -3.26
N GLN A 73 -14.35 1.03 -3.47
CA GLN A 73 -15.01 1.73 -4.56
C GLN A 73 -14.02 2.66 -5.27
N LYS A 74 -14.13 2.75 -6.59
CA LYS A 74 -13.38 3.69 -7.42
C LYS A 74 -14.27 4.84 -7.87
N HIS A 75 -13.67 6.02 -7.87
CA HIS A 75 -14.28 7.29 -8.23
C HIS A 75 -13.48 7.92 -9.36
N PHE A 76 -14.19 8.61 -10.24
CA PHE A 76 -13.60 9.37 -11.33
C PHE A 76 -14.09 10.81 -11.18
N LYS A 77 -13.14 11.72 -10.98
CA LYS A 77 -13.43 13.14 -10.82
C LYS A 77 -12.68 13.96 -11.88
N ALA A 78 -13.33 15.01 -12.35
CA ALA A 78 -12.71 16.11 -13.09
C ALA A 78 -11.86 16.94 -12.13
N LEU A 79 -10.74 16.37 -11.66
CA LEU A 79 -9.78 17.07 -10.81
C LEU A 79 -9.02 18.07 -11.69
N THR A 80 -8.92 19.33 -11.25
CA THR A 80 -7.95 20.29 -11.80
C THR A 80 -6.53 19.77 -11.55
N GLU A 81 -5.53 20.23 -12.31
CA GLU A 81 -4.17 19.68 -12.26
C GLU A 81 -3.56 19.63 -10.85
N ASP A 82 -4.00 20.53 -9.96
CA ASP A 82 -3.53 20.68 -8.56
C ASP A 82 -4.36 19.95 -7.48
N SER A 83 -5.43 19.23 -7.83
CA SER A 83 -6.28 18.56 -6.81
C SER A 83 -5.90 17.09 -6.53
N GLY A 84 -4.65 16.71 -6.83
CA GLY A 84 -4.01 15.50 -6.28
C GLY A 84 -3.45 15.75 -4.87
N GLY A 85 -4.25 16.34 -4.00
CA GLY A 85 -3.88 16.61 -2.62
C GLY A 85 -4.51 15.57 -1.72
N VAL A 86 -3.69 14.88 -0.94
CA VAL A 86 -4.08 13.95 0.14
C VAL A 86 -4.95 14.68 1.16
N LEU A 87 -6.25 14.82 0.88
CA LEU A 87 -7.26 15.11 1.88
C LEU A 87 -7.50 13.78 2.61
N LEU A 88 -6.77 13.56 3.71
CA LEU A 88 -6.92 12.42 4.64
C LEU A 88 -7.38 11.14 3.95
N GLY A 89 -6.44 10.36 3.40
CA GLY A 89 -6.72 9.24 2.50
C GLY A 89 -7.87 8.34 2.94
N SER A 90 -8.67 7.83 2.01
CA SER A 90 -9.76 6.91 2.38
C SER A 90 -9.23 5.50 2.65
N LYS A 91 -9.93 4.71 3.49
CA LYS A 91 -9.68 3.26 3.61
C LYS A 91 -10.44 2.44 2.58
N LYS A 92 -11.40 3.05 1.88
CA LYS A 92 -12.37 2.37 1.01
C LYS A 92 -12.50 2.96 -0.40
N HIS A 93 -12.05 4.18 -0.62
CA HIS A 93 -12.37 4.94 -1.82
C HIS A 93 -11.09 5.34 -2.55
N LEU A 94 -10.94 4.81 -3.76
CA LEU A 94 -9.92 5.20 -4.71
C LEU A 94 -10.47 6.35 -5.55
N THR A 95 -9.67 7.40 -5.77
CA THR A 95 -10.09 8.52 -6.62
C THR A 95 -9.09 8.70 -7.75
N PHE A 96 -9.59 8.64 -8.99
CA PHE A 96 -8.80 8.81 -10.20
C PHE A 96 -9.26 10.06 -10.96
N LYS A 97 -8.37 10.63 -11.77
CA LYS A 97 -8.76 11.61 -12.79
C LYS A 97 -9.59 10.94 -13.88
N ASP A 98 -10.65 11.58 -14.38
CA ASP A 98 -11.56 11.00 -15.39
C ASP A 98 -10.86 10.39 -16.60
N GLN A 99 -9.82 11.07 -17.11
CA GLN A 99 -9.04 10.62 -18.26
C GLN A 99 -8.29 9.29 -18.04
N LYS A 100 -8.21 8.82 -16.78
CA LYS A 100 -7.55 7.57 -16.40
C LYS A 100 -8.51 6.41 -16.28
N TYR A 101 -9.79 6.60 -16.63
CA TYR A 101 -10.83 5.57 -16.55
C TYR A 101 -10.41 4.21 -17.13
N SER A 102 -10.73 3.17 -16.38
CA SER A 102 -10.78 1.79 -16.88
C SER A 102 -12.00 1.08 -16.31
N PRO A 103 -12.75 0.33 -17.13
CA PRO A 103 -13.82 -0.51 -16.62
C PRO A 103 -13.29 -1.62 -15.70
N ASP A 104 -12.04 -2.07 -15.91
CA ASP A 104 -11.42 -3.16 -15.16
C ASP A 104 -9.89 -3.09 -15.25
N TYR A 105 -9.25 -2.50 -14.23
CA TYR A 105 -7.79 -2.32 -14.18
C TYR A 105 -7.01 -3.65 -14.16
N SER A 106 -7.62 -4.77 -13.76
CA SER A 106 -6.99 -6.10 -13.83
C SER A 106 -6.67 -6.56 -15.26
N LYS A 107 -7.40 -6.01 -16.23
CA LYS A 107 -7.21 -6.27 -17.66
C LYS A 107 -6.27 -5.26 -18.32
N GLU A 108 -5.87 -4.21 -17.62
CA GLU A 108 -4.97 -3.16 -18.11
C GLU A 108 -3.50 -3.55 -17.91
N ARG A 109 -2.59 -2.89 -18.62
CA ARG A 109 -1.15 -3.08 -18.45
C ARG A 109 -0.45 -1.73 -18.34
N GLN A 110 0.82 -1.75 -17.92
CA GLN A 110 1.68 -0.57 -17.86
C GLN A 110 1.03 0.55 -17.04
N ARG A 111 0.93 1.77 -17.61
CA ARG A 111 0.53 2.99 -16.89
C ARG A 111 -0.78 2.88 -16.11
N LYS A 112 -1.78 2.17 -16.61
CA LYS A 112 -3.08 2.05 -15.92
C LYS A 112 -3.03 1.03 -14.79
N LEU A 113 -2.36 -0.11 -14.99
CA LEU A 113 -2.15 -1.09 -13.93
C LEU A 113 -1.26 -0.51 -12.82
N HIS A 114 -0.18 0.17 -13.20
CA HIS A 114 0.69 0.93 -12.32
C HIS A 114 -0.11 1.90 -11.46
N LEU A 115 -0.91 2.75 -12.09
CA LEU A 115 -1.72 3.75 -11.40
C LEU A 115 -2.69 3.10 -10.42
N PHE A 116 -3.39 2.04 -10.83
CA PHE A 116 -4.31 1.34 -9.94
C PHE A 116 -3.59 0.78 -8.71
N MET A 117 -2.44 0.13 -8.90
CA MET A 117 -1.66 -0.44 -7.79
C MET A 117 -0.99 0.61 -6.91
N HIS A 118 -0.62 1.75 -7.49
CA HIS A 118 -0.17 2.93 -6.75
C HIS A 118 -1.26 3.40 -5.78
N GLU A 119 -2.49 3.63 -6.26
CA GLU A 119 -3.61 4.03 -5.40
C GLU A 119 -4.00 2.94 -4.38
N MET A 120 -3.95 1.65 -4.76
CA MET A 120 -4.17 0.54 -3.82
C MET A 120 -3.12 0.51 -2.70
N THR A 121 -1.91 1.00 -2.96
CA THR A 121 -0.87 1.11 -1.92
C THR A 121 -1.27 2.15 -0.87
N HIS A 122 -1.91 3.25 -1.26
CA HIS A 122 -2.46 4.21 -0.30
C HIS A 122 -3.61 3.62 0.51
N ILE A 123 -4.50 2.83 -0.10
CA ILE A 123 -5.53 2.08 0.64
C ILE A 123 -4.87 1.17 1.68
N TRP A 124 -3.85 0.41 1.30
CA TRP A 124 -3.10 -0.46 2.22
C TRP A 124 -2.43 0.34 3.36
N GLN A 125 -1.78 1.47 3.05
CA GLN A 125 -1.18 2.36 4.04
C GLN A 125 -2.22 2.88 5.05
N ASN A 126 -3.40 3.26 4.57
CA ASN A 126 -4.49 3.76 5.42
C ASN A 126 -5.07 2.64 6.30
N GLN A 127 -5.31 1.45 5.73
CA GLN A 127 -5.87 0.31 6.45
C GLN A 127 -4.95 -0.22 7.56
N ASN A 128 -3.63 -0.16 7.36
CA ASN A 128 -2.63 -0.67 8.32
C ASN A 128 -2.13 0.40 9.29
N SER A 129 -2.88 1.50 9.47
CA SER A 129 -2.54 2.63 10.35
C SER A 129 -1.16 3.25 10.09
N LEU A 130 -0.56 2.97 8.92
CA LEU A 130 0.66 3.62 8.47
C LEU A 130 0.41 5.06 8.06
N ALA A 131 -0.84 5.45 7.82
CA ALA A 131 -1.17 6.84 7.52
C ALA A 131 -0.75 7.83 8.62
N LEU A 132 -0.83 7.45 9.90
CA LEU A 132 -0.35 8.30 11.00
C LEU A 132 1.17 8.46 10.94
N TYR A 133 1.87 7.33 10.80
CA TYR A 133 3.33 7.32 10.68
C TYR A 133 3.79 8.08 9.44
N ASN A 134 3.12 7.87 8.31
CA ASN A 134 3.38 8.55 7.05
C ASN A 134 3.14 10.05 7.20
N TYR A 135 1.99 10.46 7.70
CA TYR A 135 1.67 11.87 7.90
C TYR A 135 2.74 12.61 8.72
N PHE A 136 3.24 12.01 9.80
CA PHE A 136 4.22 12.66 10.66
C PHE A 136 5.69 12.50 10.24
N PHE A 137 6.05 11.41 9.55
CA PHE A 137 7.46 11.03 9.37
C PHE A 137 7.87 10.70 7.94
N LYS A 138 6.94 10.36 7.04
CA LYS A 138 7.25 9.85 5.70
C LYS A 138 6.39 10.44 4.57
N HIS A 139 5.63 11.50 4.84
CA HIS A 139 4.79 12.15 3.85
C HIS A 139 5.67 12.97 2.89
N CYS A 140 5.59 12.68 1.60
CA CYS A 140 6.23 13.47 0.56
C CYS A 140 5.40 13.45 -0.72
N HIS A 141 5.71 14.35 -1.67
CA HIS A 141 5.13 14.35 -3.02
C HIS A 141 6.17 14.03 -4.10
N ASP A 142 7.27 13.39 -3.70
CA ASP A 142 8.32 12.96 -4.61
C ASP A 142 8.01 11.56 -5.14
N TYR A 143 7.89 11.45 -6.46
CA TYR A 143 7.63 10.19 -7.15
C TYR A 143 8.92 9.53 -7.63
N GLN A 144 10.04 10.25 -7.62
CA GLN A 144 11.33 9.70 -8.01
C GLN A 144 11.95 8.98 -6.82
N TYR A 145 12.51 7.81 -7.07
CA TYR A 145 13.19 7.03 -6.04
C TYR A 145 14.42 6.34 -6.62
N LYS A 146 15.36 6.01 -5.74
CA LYS A 146 16.56 5.26 -6.08
C LYS A 146 16.75 4.12 -5.10
N ILE A 147 16.66 2.89 -5.59
CA ILE A 147 16.94 1.70 -4.79
C ILE A 147 18.46 1.55 -4.68
N THR A 148 18.96 1.58 -3.45
CA THR A 148 20.35 1.23 -3.13
C THR A 148 20.41 -0.22 -2.67
N LYS A 149 21.63 -0.78 -2.57
CA LYS A 149 21.82 -2.20 -2.21
C LYS A 149 21.19 -2.60 -0.87
N ASN A 150 21.10 -1.66 0.08
CA ASN A 150 20.60 -1.91 1.44
C ASN A 150 19.28 -1.17 1.70
N ALA A 151 18.58 -0.73 0.65
CA ALA A 151 17.31 -0.04 0.81
C ALA A 151 16.22 -1.04 1.19
N HIS A 152 15.40 -0.67 2.17
CA HIS A 152 14.19 -1.38 2.56
C HIS A 152 12.94 -0.58 2.16
N PHE A 153 11.78 -1.24 2.07
CA PHE A 153 10.53 -0.58 1.64
C PHE A 153 10.16 0.61 2.54
N ASP A 154 10.40 0.47 3.85
CA ASP A 154 10.08 1.49 4.84
C ASP A 154 11.07 2.67 4.83
N ASP A 155 12.18 2.59 4.07
CA ASP A 155 13.10 3.72 3.90
C ASP A 155 12.49 4.82 3.01
N PHE A 156 11.57 4.44 2.13
CA PHE A 156 10.93 5.32 1.16
C PHE A 156 9.72 6.08 1.77
N CYS A 157 9.42 7.24 1.19
CA CYS A 157 8.24 8.01 1.54
C CYS A 157 6.94 7.35 1.02
N ASN A 158 5.77 7.79 1.47
CA ASN A 158 4.48 7.18 1.10
C ASN A 158 4.23 7.11 -0.42
N GLU A 159 4.55 8.17 -1.17
CA GLU A 159 4.39 8.22 -2.64
C GLU A 159 5.41 7.34 -3.35
N GLN A 160 6.65 7.34 -2.88
CA GLN A 160 7.71 6.48 -3.42
C GLN A 160 7.39 5.00 -3.19
N GLN A 161 6.86 4.64 -2.02
CA GLN A 161 6.34 3.30 -1.74
C GLN A 161 5.28 2.89 -2.74
N ALA A 162 4.30 3.77 -3.02
CA ALA A 162 3.26 3.52 -3.99
C ALA A 162 3.80 3.40 -5.43
N GLN A 163 4.81 4.21 -5.80
CA GLN A 163 5.52 4.07 -7.09
C GLN A 163 6.25 2.73 -7.20
N ILE A 164 6.96 2.30 -6.15
CA ILE A 164 7.66 1.02 -6.09
C ILE A 164 6.70 -0.16 -6.31
N ILE A 165 5.53 -0.15 -5.65
CA ILE A 165 4.51 -1.21 -5.85
C ILE A 165 3.93 -1.18 -7.26
N GLY A 166 3.64 0.00 -7.80
CA GLY A 166 3.16 0.16 -9.17
C GLY A 166 4.15 -0.42 -10.21
N ASP A 167 5.43 -0.10 -10.05
CA ASP A 167 6.51 -0.55 -10.92
C ASP A 167 6.73 -2.05 -10.80
N TYR A 168 6.78 -2.58 -9.57
CA TYR A 168 6.89 -4.02 -9.32
C TYR A 168 5.75 -4.79 -9.99
N THR A 169 4.51 -4.30 -9.84
CA THR A 169 3.36 -4.94 -10.50
C THR A 169 3.50 -4.91 -12.02
N SER A 170 3.84 -3.75 -12.59
CA SER A 170 3.79 -3.51 -14.04
C SER A 170 4.99 -4.07 -14.80
N PHE A 171 6.11 -4.32 -14.13
CA PHE A 171 7.34 -4.81 -14.76
C PHE A 171 7.76 -6.21 -14.30
N ILE A 172 7.34 -6.65 -13.11
CA ILE A 172 7.74 -7.95 -12.56
C ILE A 172 6.59 -8.95 -12.61
N LEU A 173 5.43 -8.64 -12.01
CA LEU A 173 4.30 -9.58 -11.99
C LEU A 173 3.58 -9.66 -13.34
N TYR A 174 3.22 -8.49 -13.90
CA TYR A 174 2.34 -8.39 -15.07
C TYR A 174 2.95 -7.49 -16.16
N PRO A 175 4.10 -7.86 -16.73
CA PRO A 175 4.77 -7.09 -17.77
C PRO A 175 3.93 -6.92 -19.04
N ALA A 176 4.16 -5.84 -19.80
CA ALA A 176 3.39 -5.51 -21.00
C ALA A 176 3.39 -6.60 -22.07
N ASP A 177 4.53 -7.28 -22.22
CA ASP A 177 4.70 -8.36 -23.18
C ASP A 177 4.12 -9.70 -22.70
N GLY A 178 3.62 -9.74 -21.46
CA GLY A 178 3.02 -10.92 -20.84
C GLY A 178 4.02 -12.03 -20.50
N LYS A 179 5.31 -11.71 -20.36
CA LYS A 179 6.38 -12.70 -20.10
C LYS A 179 6.96 -12.54 -18.68
N PRO A 180 6.29 -13.04 -17.64
CA PRO A 180 6.84 -13.00 -16.29
C PRO A 180 8.18 -13.76 -16.24
N GLY A 181 9.12 -13.28 -15.43
CA GLY A 181 10.48 -13.84 -15.35
C GLY A 181 11.47 -13.33 -16.41
N GLN A 182 11.02 -12.51 -17.38
CA GLN A 182 11.88 -11.88 -18.38
C GLN A 182 12.00 -10.37 -18.14
N TYR A 183 12.60 -9.99 -17.01
CA TYR A 183 12.82 -8.59 -16.62
C TYR A 183 14.30 -8.18 -16.70
N SER A 184 14.56 -6.88 -16.86
CA SER A 184 15.92 -6.34 -16.83
C SER A 184 16.57 -6.63 -15.48
N LYS A 185 17.72 -7.33 -15.48
CA LYS A 185 18.45 -7.71 -14.26
C LYS A 185 18.87 -6.51 -13.41
N PHE A 186 19.11 -5.35 -14.05
CA PHE A 186 19.52 -4.11 -13.38
C PHE A 186 18.38 -3.46 -12.58
N TYR A 187 17.16 -3.43 -13.12
CA TYR A 187 16.00 -2.83 -12.46
C TYR A 187 15.25 -3.84 -11.57
N GLY A 188 15.16 -5.09 -12.01
CA GLY A 188 14.34 -6.10 -11.34
C GLY A 188 14.89 -6.55 -10.00
N THR A 189 16.22 -6.64 -9.84
CA THR A 189 16.81 -7.18 -8.59
C THR A 189 16.57 -6.27 -7.38
N GLY A 190 16.67 -4.95 -7.55
CA GLY A 190 16.37 -3.99 -6.49
C GLY A 190 14.88 -3.97 -6.13
N LEU A 191 14.00 -3.90 -7.14
CA LEU A 191 12.55 -3.90 -6.92
C LEU A 191 12.08 -5.18 -6.22
N MET A 192 12.52 -6.36 -6.70
CA MET A 192 12.20 -7.62 -6.06
C MET A 192 12.69 -7.65 -4.62
N HIS A 193 13.93 -7.26 -4.34
CA HIS A 193 14.45 -7.23 -2.98
C HIS A 193 13.59 -6.39 -2.04
N VAL A 194 13.34 -5.13 -2.41
CA VAL A 194 12.61 -4.17 -1.56
C VAL A 194 11.16 -4.62 -1.32
N VAL A 195 10.47 -5.09 -2.36
CA VAL A 195 9.07 -5.47 -2.28
C VAL A 195 8.89 -6.83 -1.61
N GLU A 196 9.67 -7.83 -2.00
CA GLU A 196 9.50 -9.21 -1.53
C GLU A 196 9.97 -9.40 -0.08
N GLU A 197 10.94 -8.60 0.37
CA GLU A 197 11.33 -8.56 1.79
C GLU A 197 10.18 -8.06 2.67
N LYS A 198 9.48 -6.99 2.23
CA LYS A 198 8.35 -6.42 2.96
C LYS A 198 7.08 -7.28 2.82
N PHE A 199 6.88 -7.87 1.66
CA PHE A 199 5.66 -8.57 1.26
C PHE A 199 5.98 -9.96 0.68
N PRO A 200 6.12 -11.00 1.53
CA PRO A 200 6.45 -12.35 1.08
C PRO A 200 5.44 -12.97 0.10
N GLN A 201 4.18 -12.50 0.14
CA GLN A 201 3.16 -12.91 -0.83
C GLN A 201 3.54 -12.50 -2.26
N ALA A 202 4.19 -11.34 -2.44
CA ALA A 202 4.66 -10.88 -3.74
C ALA A 202 5.66 -11.87 -4.38
N GLU A 203 6.61 -12.40 -3.60
CA GLU A 203 7.55 -13.43 -4.06
C GLU A 203 6.82 -14.72 -4.46
N THR A 204 5.87 -15.14 -3.63
CA THR A 204 5.05 -16.34 -3.87
C THR A 204 4.30 -16.21 -5.20
N THR A 205 3.64 -15.07 -5.41
CA THR A 205 2.90 -14.79 -6.64
C THR A 205 3.84 -14.74 -7.85
N ARG A 206 4.97 -14.03 -7.75
CA ARG A 206 5.96 -13.95 -8.85
C ARG A 206 6.44 -15.34 -9.26
N LYS A 207 6.92 -16.16 -8.30
CA LYS A 207 7.41 -17.51 -8.57
C LYS A 207 6.35 -18.39 -9.22
N LYS A 208 5.09 -18.28 -8.76
CA LYS A 208 3.96 -18.99 -9.37
C LYS A 208 3.75 -18.57 -10.82
N LEU A 209 3.67 -17.26 -11.10
CA LEU A 209 3.49 -16.74 -12.46
C LEU A 209 4.62 -17.15 -13.40
N GLU A 210 5.87 -17.09 -12.94
CA GLU A 210 7.03 -17.57 -13.70
C GLU A 210 6.96 -19.06 -14.01
N ASN A 211 6.57 -19.87 -13.02
CA ASN A 211 6.44 -21.32 -13.20
C ASN A 211 5.29 -21.67 -14.15
N ASP A 212 4.14 -21.02 -13.98
CA ASP A 212 2.96 -21.21 -14.83
C ASP A 212 3.28 -20.84 -16.29
N TYR A 213 4.05 -19.76 -16.50
CA TYR A 213 4.49 -19.36 -17.84
C TYR A 213 5.48 -20.36 -18.45
N LYS A 214 6.49 -20.79 -17.68
CA LYS A 214 7.47 -21.81 -18.13
C LYS A 214 6.81 -23.14 -18.51
N ASN A 215 5.74 -23.51 -17.80
CA ASN A 215 5.00 -24.75 -18.03
C ASN A 215 3.84 -24.59 -19.02
N ASN A 216 3.71 -23.45 -19.71
CA ASN A 216 2.64 -23.14 -20.66
C ASN A 216 1.21 -23.23 -20.06
N VAL A 217 1.08 -23.09 -18.74
CA VAL A 217 -0.22 -22.94 -18.06
C VAL A 217 -0.84 -21.58 -18.42
N ILE A 218 0.01 -20.57 -18.60
CA ILE A 218 -0.36 -19.23 -19.07
C ILE A 218 0.47 -18.85 -20.30
N SER A 219 -0.10 -18.09 -21.23
CA SER A 219 0.55 -17.69 -22.49
C SER A 219 0.46 -16.18 -22.73
N ALA A 220 1.40 -15.65 -23.51
CA ALA A 220 1.44 -14.23 -23.87
C ALA A 220 0.46 -13.91 -25.03
N PRO A 221 -0.23 -12.75 -25.03
CA PRO A 221 -0.28 -11.76 -23.96
C PRO A 221 -1.13 -12.28 -22.80
N TYR A 222 -0.49 -12.42 -21.63
CA TYR A 222 -1.15 -12.91 -20.43
C TYR A 222 -2.21 -11.90 -20.00
N LYS A 223 -3.48 -12.19 -20.30
CA LYS A 223 -4.63 -11.50 -19.72
C LYS A 223 -5.03 -12.28 -18.50
N GLN A 224 -5.04 -11.61 -17.35
CA GLN A 224 -5.45 -12.18 -16.06
C GLN A 224 -6.91 -12.66 -16.24
N THR A 225 -7.07 -13.91 -16.62
CA THR A 225 -8.37 -14.56 -16.72
C THR A 225 -8.46 -15.34 -15.44
N LEU A 226 -8.81 -14.63 -14.35
CA LEU A 226 -9.01 -15.25 -13.05
C LEU A 226 -10.14 -16.26 -13.21
N THR A 227 -9.76 -17.51 -13.40
CA THR A 227 -10.69 -18.63 -13.36
C THR A 227 -10.88 -18.89 -11.87
N ILE A 228 -12.02 -18.47 -11.36
CA ILE A 228 -12.48 -18.84 -10.02
C ILE A 228 -12.67 -20.36 -10.09
N SER A 229 -11.78 -21.11 -9.46
CA SER A 229 -11.95 -22.55 -9.24
C SER A 229 -12.86 -22.80 -8.05
#